data_AF-A0A3C1CFI8-F1
#
_entry.id   AF-A0A3C1CFI8-F1
#
_cell.length_a   1.000
_cell.length_b   1.000
_cell.length_c   1.000
_cell.angle_alpha   90.00
_cell.angle_beta   90.00
_cell.angle_gamma   90.00
#
_symmetry.space_group_name_H-M   'P 1'
#
loop_
_entity.id
_entity.type
_entity.pdbx_description
1 polymer ?
#
loop_
_entity_poly.entity_id
_entity_poly.type
_entity_poly.pdbx_seq_one_letter_code
_entity_poly.pdbx_strand_id
1 'polypeptide(L)'
;MAPFLAPVEKPKGLLLRAVYFFTRKQFGKVSTPIAVFSARMPNAFLSFYGKVSRLDKKLELSPHTAVLLRQQVAAINGCAFCMDTSRWYATKKSPEDVARIDALPGYRSSPLFSDAERAALDYAIEVTATKRVDGETFARLAGHYSEREICDIVWLVASEHVYNMTNHALNIGSDGLCEIPDRRARTSTPVHAAG
;
A
#
# COMPACT_ATOMS: atom_id res chain seq x y z
N MET A 1 7.74 15.62 5.82
CA MET A 1 8.00 15.39 7.25
C MET A 1 9.25 14.55 7.39
N ALA A 2 10.17 14.89 8.31
CA ALA A 2 11.43 14.18 8.48
C ALA A 2 11.29 13.03 9.50
N PRO A 3 11.82 11.83 9.23
CA PRO A 3 11.80 10.71 10.17
C PRO A 3 12.66 11.01 11.41
N PHE A 4 12.30 10.43 12.56
CA PHE A 4 13.07 10.59 13.80
C PHE A 4 14.48 9.98 13.74
N LEU A 5 14.67 8.97 12.89
CA LEU A 5 15.97 8.38 12.62
C LEU A 5 16.41 8.73 11.20
N ALA A 6 17.66 9.18 11.06
CA ALA A 6 18.24 9.46 9.75
C ALA A 6 18.26 8.19 8.87
N PRO A 7 17.94 8.30 7.56
CA PRO A 7 18.07 7.19 6.63
C PRO A 7 19.49 6.63 6.58
N VAL A 8 19.64 5.31 6.57
CA VAL A 8 20.94 4.65 6.35
C VAL A 8 21.31 4.76 4.88
N GLU A 9 22.30 5.59 4.56
CA GLU A 9 22.73 5.82 3.18
C GLU A 9 23.54 4.66 2.59
N LYS A 10 24.40 4.06 3.43
CA LYS A 10 25.35 3.00 3.03
C LYS A 10 24.97 1.68 3.72
N PRO A 11 24.12 0.84 3.08
CA PRO A 11 23.69 -0.41 3.68
C PRO A 11 24.86 -1.40 3.80
N LYS A 12 24.96 -2.07 4.95
CA LYS A 12 25.93 -3.15 5.18
C LYS A 12 25.31 -4.49 4.75
N GLY A 13 26.13 -5.38 4.20
CA GLY A 13 25.71 -6.72 3.78
C GLY A 13 25.08 -6.79 2.38
N LEU A 14 25.27 -7.92 1.71
CA LEU A 14 24.86 -8.12 0.32
C LEU A 14 23.33 -8.08 0.13
N LEU A 15 22.58 -8.66 1.08
CA LEU A 15 21.12 -8.69 1.02
C LEU A 15 20.52 -7.28 1.00
N LEU A 16 20.92 -6.42 1.94
CA LEU A 16 20.38 -5.07 2.04
C LEU A 16 20.82 -4.19 0.87
N ARG A 17 22.05 -4.37 0.36
CA ARG A 17 22.50 -3.71 -0.89
C ARG A 17 21.63 -4.11 -2.08
N ALA A 18 21.28 -5.40 -2.19
CA ALA A 18 20.37 -5.88 -3.22
C ALA A 18 18.96 -5.28 -3.06
N VAL A 19 18.41 -5.27 -1.84
CA VAL A 19 17.12 -4.62 -1.54
C VAL A 19 17.14 -3.17 -2.00
N TYR A 20 18.14 -2.37 -1.58
CA TYR A 20 18.28 -0.97 -1.98
C TYR A 20 18.32 -0.79 -3.50
N PHE A 21 19.04 -1.66 -4.21
CA PHE A 21 19.10 -1.64 -5.67
C PHE A 21 17.71 -1.88 -6.29
N PHE A 22 16.97 -2.88 -5.82
CA PHE A 22 15.62 -3.17 -6.33
C PHE A 22 14.63 -2.05 -6.00
N THR A 23 14.70 -1.48 -4.80
CA THR A 23 13.85 -0.34 -4.41
C THR A 23 14.09 0.85 -5.32
N ARG A 24 15.37 1.21 -5.58
CA ARG A 24 15.71 2.28 -6.54
C ARG A 24 15.22 1.97 -7.94
N LYS A 25 15.30 0.72 -8.39
CA LYS A 25 14.81 0.31 -9.71
C LYS A 25 13.29 0.42 -9.82
N GLN A 26 12.57 0.09 -8.76
CA GLN A 26 11.10 0.13 -8.73
C GLN A 26 10.55 1.55 -8.57
N PHE A 27 11.05 2.30 -7.60
CA PHE A 27 10.51 3.60 -7.18
C PHE A 27 11.33 4.80 -7.65
N GLY A 28 12.53 4.60 -8.21
CA GLY A 28 13.46 5.69 -8.52
C GLY A 28 14.31 6.16 -7.33
N LYS A 29 13.97 5.75 -6.10
CA LYS A 29 14.70 6.01 -4.85
C LYS A 29 14.62 4.82 -3.90
N VAL A 30 15.43 4.82 -2.84
CA VAL A 30 15.24 3.89 -1.72
C VAL A 30 14.08 4.43 -0.89
N SER A 31 13.06 3.62 -0.66
CA SER A 31 11.92 3.99 0.16
C SER A 31 12.36 4.27 1.59
N THR A 32 11.87 5.34 2.19
CA THR A 32 12.21 5.76 3.55
C THR A 32 12.03 4.66 4.59
N PRO A 33 10.96 3.83 4.60
CA PRO A 33 10.82 2.75 5.58
C PRO A 33 11.93 1.70 5.49
N ILE A 34 12.43 1.40 4.28
CA ILE A 34 13.57 0.48 4.13
C ILE A 34 14.83 1.12 4.69
N ALA A 35 15.11 2.39 4.36
CA ALA A 35 16.33 3.06 4.78
C ALA A 35 16.34 3.44 6.27
N VAL A 36 15.16 3.63 6.88
CA VAL A 36 15.01 4.04 8.28
C VAL A 36 14.77 2.84 9.18
N PHE A 37 13.77 2.00 8.89
CA PHE A 37 13.41 0.89 9.75
C PHE A 37 14.13 -0.40 9.35
N SER A 38 13.87 -0.92 8.15
CA SER A 38 14.34 -2.26 7.75
C SER A 38 15.86 -2.38 7.69
N ALA A 39 16.59 -1.29 7.41
CA ALA A 39 18.05 -1.25 7.41
C ALA A 39 18.68 -1.49 8.80
N ARG A 40 17.90 -1.37 9.87
CA ARG A 40 18.32 -1.60 11.27
C ARG A 40 17.84 -2.94 11.82
N MET A 41 17.05 -3.68 11.06
CA MET A 41 16.47 -4.95 11.48
C MET A 41 17.30 -6.14 11.00
N PRO A 42 17.24 -7.30 11.70
CA PRO A 42 17.96 -8.51 11.27
C PRO A 42 17.45 -9.01 9.90
N ASN A 43 18.27 -9.77 9.17
CA ASN A 43 17.92 -10.30 7.84
C ASN A 43 16.60 -11.10 7.82
N ALA A 44 16.26 -11.78 8.91
CA ALA A 44 15.00 -12.51 9.05
C ALA A 44 13.77 -11.58 8.92
N PHE A 45 13.89 -10.32 9.35
CA PHE A 45 12.84 -9.32 9.23
C PHE A 45 12.60 -8.93 7.76
N LEU A 46 13.66 -8.73 6.98
CA LEU A 46 13.54 -8.47 5.53
C LEU A 46 12.87 -9.66 4.83
N SER A 47 13.23 -10.89 5.22
CA SER A 47 12.58 -12.11 4.71
C SER A 47 11.09 -12.15 5.06
N PHE A 48 10.71 -11.73 6.27
CA PHE A 48 9.31 -11.62 6.69
C PHE A 48 8.51 -10.65 5.81
N TYR A 49 8.97 -9.40 5.62
CA TYR A 49 8.30 -8.44 4.72
C TYR A 49 8.24 -8.94 3.27
N GLY A 50 9.30 -9.59 2.80
CA GLY A 50 9.31 -10.24 1.48
C GLY A 50 8.36 -11.43 1.37
N LYS A 51 8.01 -12.10 2.48
CA LYS A 51 6.94 -13.12 2.51
C LYS A 51 5.57 -12.48 2.47
N VAL A 52 5.32 -11.41 3.22
CA VAL A 52 4.05 -10.67 3.18
C VAL A 52 3.72 -10.23 1.74
N SER A 53 4.67 -9.61 1.04
CA SER A 53 4.47 -9.21 -0.38
C SER A 53 4.22 -10.39 -1.34
N ARG A 54 4.71 -11.60 -1.02
CA ARG A 54 4.43 -12.80 -1.82
C ARG A 54 3.05 -13.39 -1.49
N LEU A 55 2.61 -13.32 -0.24
CA LEU A 55 1.27 -13.73 0.18
C LEU A 55 0.21 -12.85 -0.47
N ASP A 56 0.44 -11.55 -0.60
CA ASP A 56 -0.47 -10.63 -1.29
C ASP A 56 -0.73 -11.03 -2.76
N LYS A 57 0.18 -11.77 -3.39
CA LYS A 57 -0.01 -12.31 -4.76
C LYS A 57 -0.80 -13.61 -4.81
N LYS A 58 -1.21 -14.13 -3.64
CA LYS A 58 -1.90 -15.40 -3.44
C LYS A 58 -3.27 -15.21 -2.79
N LEU A 59 -3.71 -13.96 -2.66
CA LEU A 59 -5.08 -13.66 -2.23
C LEU A 59 -6.05 -14.11 -3.32
N GLU A 60 -7.21 -14.60 -2.89
CA GLU A 60 -8.36 -14.86 -3.77
C GLU A 60 -9.18 -13.57 -3.97
N LEU A 61 -9.10 -12.65 -3.00
CA LEU A 61 -9.69 -11.32 -3.11
C LEU A 61 -9.15 -10.57 -4.34
N SER A 62 -10.05 -9.89 -5.05
CA SER A 62 -9.72 -9.01 -6.17
C SER A 62 -8.60 -8.01 -5.81
N PRO A 63 -7.56 -7.85 -6.65
CA PRO A 63 -6.53 -6.83 -6.46
C PRO A 63 -7.10 -5.39 -6.39
N HIS A 64 -8.23 -5.13 -7.07
CA HIS A 64 -8.91 -3.84 -7.05
C HIS A 64 -9.55 -3.56 -5.69
N THR A 65 -10.19 -4.56 -5.08
CA THR A 65 -10.69 -4.41 -3.71
C THR A 65 -9.53 -4.30 -2.73
N ALA A 66 -8.48 -5.09 -2.90
CA ALA A 66 -7.32 -5.08 -2.00
C ALA A 66 -6.62 -3.71 -1.92
N VAL A 67 -6.46 -3.01 -3.05
CA VAL A 67 -5.84 -1.67 -3.05
C VAL A 67 -6.73 -0.64 -2.34
N LEU A 68 -8.05 -0.72 -2.52
CA LEU A 68 -9.01 0.16 -1.82
C LEU A 68 -8.98 -0.05 -0.30
N LEU A 69 -8.93 -1.31 0.15
CA LEU A 69 -8.85 -1.63 1.59
C LEU A 69 -7.55 -1.13 2.21
N ARG A 70 -6.39 -1.37 1.57
CA ARG A 70 -5.10 -0.86 2.06
C ARG A 70 -5.11 0.67 2.12
N GLN A 71 -5.60 1.33 1.07
CA GLN A 71 -5.72 2.78 1.03
C GLN A 71 -6.61 3.31 2.16
N GLN A 72 -7.76 2.70 2.40
CA GLN A 72 -8.71 3.13 3.43
C GLN A 72 -8.15 2.96 4.84
N VAL A 73 -7.52 1.82 5.13
CA VAL A 73 -6.87 1.57 6.43
C VAL A 73 -5.72 2.55 6.66
N ALA A 74 -4.87 2.77 5.64
CA ALA A 74 -3.79 3.75 5.71
C ALA A 74 -4.31 5.18 5.94
N ALA A 75 -5.42 5.55 5.31
CA ALA A 75 -6.06 6.86 5.47
C ALA A 75 -6.59 7.07 6.89
N ILE A 76 -7.32 6.08 7.45
CA ILE A 76 -7.81 6.15 8.84
C ILE A 76 -6.66 6.27 9.82
N ASN A 77 -5.62 5.45 9.64
CA ASN A 77 -4.47 5.49 10.52
C ASN A 77 -3.62 6.73 10.29
N GLY A 78 -3.72 7.42 9.14
CA GLY A 78 -2.93 8.59 8.78
C GLY A 78 -1.53 8.30 8.22
N CYS A 79 -1.26 7.07 7.74
CA CYS A 79 0.07 6.70 7.24
C CYS A 79 0.36 7.33 5.87
N ALA A 80 1.03 8.50 5.86
CA ALA A 80 1.34 9.23 4.64
C ALA A 80 2.15 8.44 3.61
N PHE A 81 3.16 7.68 4.06
CA PHE A 81 3.93 6.79 3.18
C PHE A 81 3.05 5.72 2.53
N CYS A 82 2.17 5.09 3.32
CA CYS A 82 1.36 3.98 2.86
C CYS A 82 0.34 4.43 1.82
N MET A 83 -0.31 5.58 2.05
CA MET A 83 -1.19 6.23 1.06
C MET A 83 -0.44 6.59 -0.23
N ASP A 84 0.77 7.15 -0.13
CA ASP A 84 1.62 7.48 -1.30
C ASP A 84 1.98 6.21 -2.10
N THR A 85 2.41 5.14 -1.43
CA THR A 85 2.74 3.88 -2.11
C THR A 85 1.53 3.22 -2.77
N SER A 86 0.37 3.25 -2.13
CA SER A 86 -0.87 2.69 -2.65
C SER A 86 -1.33 3.46 -3.90
N ARG A 87 -1.32 4.79 -3.84
CA ARG A 87 -1.65 5.64 -5.00
C ARG A 87 -0.66 5.49 -6.15
N TRP A 88 0.64 5.39 -5.84
CA TRP A 88 1.67 5.10 -6.85
C TRP A 88 1.43 3.74 -7.51
N TYR A 89 1.10 2.72 -6.72
CA TYR A 89 0.77 1.39 -7.24
C TYR A 89 -0.41 1.46 -8.19
N ALA A 90 -1.53 2.08 -7.80
CA ALA A 90 -2.68 2.27 -8.68
C ALA A 90 -2.28 2.99 -9.98
N THR A 91 -1.57 4.11 -9.89
CA THR A 91 -1.11 4.86 -11.07
C THR A 91 -0.26 4.03 -12.03
N LYS A 92 0.54 3.09 -11.52
CA LYS A 92 1.47 2.29 -12.33
C LYS A 92 0.95 0.92 -12.75
N LYS A 93 -0.05 0.38 -12.05
CA LYS A 93 -0.46 -1.03 -12.15
C LYS A 93 -1.96 -1.23 -12.31
N SER A 94 -2.78 -0.32 -11.80
CA SER A 94 -4.24 -0.34 -11.97
C SER A 94 -4.79 1.09 -12.09
N PRO A 95 -4.50 1.79 -13.21
CA PRO A 95 -4.87 3.20 -13.39
C PRO A 95 -6.37 3.49 -13.18
N GLU A 96 -7.22 2.50 -13.46
CA GLU A 96 -8.66 2.50 -13.20
C GLU A 96 -9.03 2.68 -11.72
N ASP A 97 -8.16 2.29 -10.79
CA ASP A 97 -8.39 2.44 -9.35
C ASP A 97 -8.06 3.84 -8.84
N VAL A 98 -7.37 4.69 -9.62
CA VAL A 98 -6.99 6.04 -9.16
C VAL A 98 -8.23 6.89 -8.85
N ALA A 99 -9.21 6.92 -9.77
CA ALA A 99 -10.46 7.65 -9.56
C ALA A 99 -11.26 7.10 -8.36
N ARG A 100 -11.13 5.79 -8.09
CA ARG A 100 -11.80 5.11 -6.98
C ARG A 100 -11.13 5.45 -5.66
N ILE A 101 -9.79 5.47 -5.61
CA ILE A 101 -9.00 5.94 -4.46
C ILE A 101 -9.37 7.39 -4.11
N ASP A 102 -9.46 8.27 -5.11
CA ASP A 102 -9.81 9.68 -4.89
C ASP A 102 -11.27 9.83 -4.41
N ALA A 103 -12.16 8.90 -4.76
CA ALA A 103 -13.56 8.86 -4.34
C ALA A 103 -13.81 8.14 -2.99
N LEU A 104 -12.80 7.54 -2.35
CA LEU A 104 -12.96 6.80 -1.10
C LEU A 104 -13.64 7.59 0.02
N PRO A 105 -13.40 8.89 0.24
CA PRO A 105 -14.11 9.64 1.29
C PRO A 105 -15.65 9.61 1.15
N GLY A 106 -16.16 9.41 -0.06
CA GLY A 106 -17.59 9.33 -0.37
C GLY A 106 -18.06 7.96 -0.86
N TYR A 107 -17.34 6.87 -0.56
CA TYR A 107 -17.60 5.54 -1.16
C TYR A 107 -19.04 5.02 -0.98
N ARG A 108 -19.71 5.36 0.13
CA ARG A 108 -21.07 4.90 0.45
C ARG A 108 -22.10 5.31 -0.59
N SER A 109 -21.98 6.51 -1.15
CA SER A 109 -22.92 7.07 -2.14
C SER A 109 -22.35 7.12 -3.55
N SER A 110 -21.06 6.83 -3.72
CA SER A 110 -20.40 6.87 -5.03
C SER A 110 -20.81 5.68 -5.90
N PRO A 111 -21.09 5.90 -7.20
CA PRO A 111 -21.39 4.82 -8.15
C PRO A 111 -20.15 4.00 -8.55
N LEU A 112 -18.95 4.39 -8.10
CA LEU A 112 -17.69 3.71 -8.41
C LEU A 112 -17.44 2.45 -7.55
N PHE A 113 -18.34 2.16 -6.62
CA PHE A 113 -18.22 1.06 -5.66
C PHE A 113 -19.46 0.18 -5.71
N SER A 114 -19.23 -1.12 -5.82
CA SER A 114 -20.27 -2.13 -5.67
C SER A 114 -20.69 -2.28 -4.20
N ASP A 115 -21.83 -2.95 -3.96
CA ASP A 115 -22.28 -3.24 -2.60
C ASP A 115 -21.32 -4.17 -1.84
N ALA A 116 -20.70 -5.12 -2.55
CA ALA A 116 -19.64 -5.96 -2.00
C ALA A 116 -18.46 -5.11 -1.48
N GLU A 117 -17.97 -4.18 -2.30
CA GLU A 117 -16.85 -3.32 -1.90
C GLU A 117 -17.22 -2.36 -0.78
N ARG A 118 -18.45 -1.87 -0.74
CA ARG A 118 -18.96 -1.08 0.39
C ARG A 118 -18.97 -1.91 1.67
N ALA A 119 -19.42 -3.16 1.63
CA ALA A 119 -19.38 -4.06 2.80
C ALA A 119 -17.94 -4.35 3.26
N ALA A 120 -17.00 -4.54 2.34
CA ALA A 120 -15.59 -4.71 2.67
C ALA A 120 -14.97 -3.43 3.29
N LEU A 121 -15.30 -2.26 2.77
CA LEU A 121 -14.85 -0.96 3.31
C LEU A 121 -15.46 -0.70 4.69
N ASP A 122 -16.75 -0.98 4.90
CA ASP A 122 -17.42 -0.90 6.20
C ASP A 122 -16.69 -1.72 7.25
N TYR A 123 -16.44 -2.99 6.93
CA TYR A 123 -15.69 -3.89 7.79
C TYR A 123 -14.30 -3.35 8.12
N ALA A 124 -13.55 -2.94 7.09
CA ALA A 124 -12.19 -2.43 7.27
C ALA A 124 -12.15 -1.14 8.10
N ILE A 125 -13.12 -0.24 7.90
CA ILE A 125 -13.25 1.00 8.68
C ILE A 125 -13.54 0.69 10.14
N GLU A 126 -14.52 -0.17 10.41
CA GLU A 126 -14.95 -0.49 11.77
C GLU A 126 -13.83 -1.17 12.56
N VAL A 127 -13.25 -2.25 12.03
CA VAL A 127 -12.17 -2.97 12.71
C VAL A 127 -10.93 -2.10 12.90
N THR A 128 -10.65 -1.18 11.98
CA THR A 128 -9.52 -0.26 12.11
C THR A 128 -9.78 0.77 13.21
N ALA A 129 -10.98 1.32 13.31
CA ALA A 129 -11.32 2.34 14.30
C ALA A 129 -11.49 1.77 15.71
N THR A 130 -12.18 0.63 15.85
CA THR A 130 -12.64 0.11 17.16
C THR A 130 -11.86 -1.12 17.62
N LYS A 131 -11.09 -1.75 16.73
CA LYS A 131 -10.43 -3.06 16.93
C LYS A 131 -11.42 -4.19 17.20
N ARG A 132 -12.70 -3.99 16.86
CA ARG A 132 -13.80 -4.93 16.96
C ARG A 132 -14.68 -4.82 15.71
N VAL A 133 -15.52 -5.82 15.48
CA VAL A 133 -16.52 -5.80 14.42
C VAL A 133 -17.81 -6.33 14.98
N ASP A 134 -18.89 -5.56 14.80
CA ASP A 134 -20.22 -5.95 15.17
C ASP A 134 -20.76 -7.05 14.25
N GLY A 135 -21.62 -7.91 14.81
CA GLY A 135 -22.18 -9.05 14.08
C GLY A 135 -22.93 -8.65 12.81
N GLU A 136 -23.56 -7.47 12.79
CA GLU A 136 -24.25 -6.96 11.60
C GLU A 136 -23.28 -6.61 10.47
N THR A 137 -22.19 -5.91 10.76
CA THR A 137 -21.17 -5.58 9.75
C THR A 137 -20.52 -6.84 9.21
N PHE A 138 -20.21 -7.81 10.08
CA PHE A 138 -19.71 -9.11 9.63
C PHE A 138 -20.73 -9.86 8.76
N ALA A 139 -22.00 -9.88 9.13
CA ALA A 139 -23.05 -10.53 8.36
C ALA A 139 -23.21 -9.90 6.96
N ARG A 140 -23.15 -8.57 6.83
CA ARG A 140 -23.15 -7.90 5.52
C ARG A 140 -21.94 -8.29 4.68
N LEU A 141 -20.75 -8.34 5.26
CA LEU A 141 -19.54 -8.80 4.57
C LEU A 141 -19.70 -10.25 4.08
N ALA A 142 -20.16 -11.14 4.96
CA ALA A 142 -20.33 -12.55 4.67
C ALA A 142 -21.40 -12.84 3.61
N GLY A 143 -22.32 -11.90 3.37
CA GLY A 143 -23.27 -11.98 2.25
C GLY A 143 -22.64 -11.81 0.86
N HIS A 144 -21.41 -11.29 0.77
CA HIS A 144 -20.75 -10.98 -0.50
C HIS A 144 -19.46 -11.75 -0.77
N TYR A 145 -18.78 -12.23 0.28
CA TYR A 145 -17.46 -12.84 0.16
C TYR A 145 -17.44 -14.25 0.75
N SER A 146 -16.64 -15.12 0.15
CA SER A 146 -16.33 -16.43 0.73
C SER A 146 -15.55 -16.31 2.03
N GLU A 147 -15.57 -17.34 2.88
CA GLU A 147 -14.76 -17.38 4.11
C GLU A 147 -13.27 -17.12 3.82
N ARG A 148 -12.78 -17.64 2.69
CA ARG A 148 -11.40 -17.47 2.27
C ARG A 148 -11.06 -16.03 1.90
N GLU A 149 -11.93 -15.33 1.17
CA GLU A 149 -11.79 -13.90 0.86
C GLU A 149 -11.94 -13.02 2.11
N ILE A 150 -12.82 -13.38 3.04
CA ILE A 150 -12.93 -12.68 4.34
C ILE A 150 -11.60 -12.77 5.10
N CYS A 151 -10.96 -13.93 5.13
CA CYS A 151 -9.62 -14.06 5.70
C CYS A 151 -8.56 -13.20 4.97
N ASP A 152 -8.68 -13.02 3.65
CA ASP A 152 -7.81 -12.09 2.92
C ASP A 152 -8.06 -10.63 3.33
N ILE A 153 -9.31 -10.23 3.52
CA ILE A 153 -9.68 -8.89 4.00
C ILE A 153 -9.08 -8.64 5.39
N VAL A 154 -9.22 -9.60 6.32
CA VAL A 154 -8.60 -9.55 7.66
C VAL A 154 -7.08 -9.40 7.55
N TRP A 155 -6.45 -10.20 6.68
CA TRP A 155 -5.00 -10.16 6.47
C TRP A 155 -4.53 -8.80 5.93
N LEU A 156 -5.25 -8.23 4.96
CA LEU A 156 -4.94 -6.91 4.41
C LEU A 156 -4.99 -5.83 5.49
N VAL A 157 -6.05 -5.82 6.30
CA VAL A 157 -6.16 -4.90 7.44
C VAL A 157 -4.99 -5.09 8.41
N ALA A 158 -4.72 -6.33 8.82
CA ALA A 158 -3.69 -6.62 9.83
C ALA A 158 -2.28 -6.27 9.33
N SER A 159 -1.94 -6.66 8.10
CA SER A 159 -0.64 -6.36 7.51
C SER A 159 -0.46 -4.86 7.23
N GLU A 160 -1.53 -4.15 6.87
CA GLU A 160 -1.49 -2.69 6.72
C GLU A 160 -1.23 -1.98 8.06
N HIS A 161 -1.81 -2.47 9.16
CA HIS A 161 -1.49 -1.96 10.51
C HIS A 161 -0.02 -2.14 10.87
N VAL A 162 0.61 -3.25 10.50
CA VAL A 162 2.06 -3.45 10.70
C VAL A 162 2.84 -2.34 9.98
N TYR A 163 2.50 -2.04 8.72
CA TYR A 163 3.15 -0.97 7.97
C TYR A 163 2.88 0.41 8.56
N ASN A 164 1.62 0.72 8.85
CA ASN A 164 1.22 2.02 9.40
C ASN A 164 1.94 2.30 10.73
N MET A 165 1.96 1.34 11.65
CA MET A 165 2.57 1.52 12.97
C MET A 165 4.07 1.71 12.89
N THR A 166 4.77 0.94 12.05
CA THR A 166 6.22 1.10 11.88
C THR A 166 6.61 2.45 11.29
N ASN A 167 5.81 2.97 10.35
CA ASN A 167 6.03 4.29 9.76
C ASN A 167 5.70 5.42 10.73
N HIS A 168 4.55 5.33 11.40
CA HIS A 168 4.11 6.34 12.35
C HIS A 168 5.02 6.49 13.55
N ALA A 169 5.42 5.37 14.16
CA ALA A 169 6.30 5.39 15.32
C ALA A 169 7.66 6.03 15.02
N LEU A 170 8.04 6.15 13.74
CA LEU A 170 9.32 6.71 13.28
C LEU A 170 9.15 8.04 12.55
N ASN A 171 7.96 8.63 12.56
CA ASN A 171 7.64 9.89 11.88
C ASN A 171 7.93 9.86 10.37
N ILE A 172 7.75 8.71 9.73
CA ILE A 172 8.02 8.52 8.30
C ILE A 172 6.85 9.08 7.49
N GLY A 173 7.10 10.15 6.74
CA GLY A 173 6.13 10.77 5.84
C GLY A 173 6.08 10.15 4.44
N SER A 174 5.29 10.78 3.56
CA SER A 174 5.25 10.48 2.12
C SER A 174 6.64 10.58 1.49
N ASP A 175 6.90 9.73 0.49
CA ASP A 175 8.14 9.72 -0.27
C ASP A 175 8.04 10.49 -1.60
N GLY A 176 6.85 11.03 -1.91
CA GLY A 176 6.54 11.74 -3.15
C GLY A 176 6.56 10.80 -4.36
N LEU A 177 6.19 9.53 -4.19
CA LEU A 177 6.42 8.50 -5.20
C LEU A 177 5.69 8.80 -6.52
N CYS A 178 4.48 9.35 -6.46
CA CYS A 178 3.73 9.79 -7.65
C CYS A 178 4.39 10.94 -8.42
N GLU A 179 5.26 11.73 -7.79
CA GLU A 179 5.92 12.90 -8.39
C GLU A 179 7.23 12.53 -9.10
N ILE A 180 7.72 11.30 -8.90
CA ILE A 180 8.96 10.83 -9.50
C ILE A 180 8.75 10.60 -11.01
N PRO A 181 9.50 11.29 -11.90
CA PRO A 181 9.33 11.16 -13.33
C PRO A 181 9.58 9.72 -13.81
N ASP A 182 8.70 9.22 -14.70
CA ASP A 182 8.87 7.89 -15.27
C ASP A 182 10.03 7.90 -16.27
N ARG A 183 11.12 7.21 -15.95
CA ARG A 183 12.29 7.11 -16.84
C ARG A 183 11.94 6.44 -18.18
N ARG A 184 10.86 5.65 -18.26
CA ARG A 184 10.41 5.02 -19.52
C ARG A 184 9.63 5.97 -20.43
N ALA A 185 9.04 7.03 -19.89
CA ALA A 185 8.32 8.03 -20.68
C ALA A 185 9.26 8.98 -21.45
N ARG A 186 10.57 8.98 -21.13
CA ARG A 186 11.57 9.82 -21.81
C ARG A 186 12.08 9.27 -23.14
N THR A 187 11.74 8.03 -23.51
CA THR A 187 12.22 7.41 -24.76
C THR A 187 11.25 7.52 -25.93
N SER A 188 10.15 8.28 -25.79
CA SER A 188 9.12 8.43 -26.84
C SER A 188 8.97 9.88 -27.32
N THR A 189 10.09 10.59 -27.55
CA THR A 189 10.04 11.83 -28.35
C THR A 189 10.14 11.44 -29.82
N PRO A 190 9.15 11.71 -30.68
CA PRO A 190 9.33 11.59 -32.11
C PRO A 190 10.36 12.64 -32.54
N VAL A 191 11.43 12.19 -33.18
CA VAL A 191 12.28 13.07 -33.97
C VAL A 191 11.41 13.55 -35.14
N HIS A 192 10.78 14.72 -35.00
CA HIS A 192 10.26 15.42 -36.16
C HIS A 192 11.47 15.84 -37.00
N ALA A 193 11.62 15.16 -38.13
CA ALA A 193 12.55 15.51 -39.18
C ALA A 193 12.27 16.96 -39.64
N ALA A 194 13.31 17.78 -39.61
CA ALA A 194 13.32 19.07 -40.28
C ALA A 194 13.24 18.82 -41.80
N GLY A 195 12.24 19.42 -42.42
CA GLY A 195 12.13 19.63 -43.86
C GLY A 195 12.16 21.11 -44.16
#